data_AF-R1IFQ0-F1
#
_entry.id   AF-R1IFQ0-F1
#
_cell.length_a   1.000
_cell.length_b   1.000
_cell.length_c   1.000
_cell.angle_alpha   90.00
_cell.angle_beta   90.00
_cell.angle_gamma   90.00
#
_symmetry.space_group_name_H-M   'P 1'
#
loop_
_entity.id
_entity.type
_entity.pdbx_description
1 polymer ?
#
loop_
_entity_poly.entity_id
_entity_poly.type
_entity_poly.pdbx_seq_one_letter_code
_entity_poly.pdbx_strand_id
1 'polypeptide(L)'
;MKYLKGIFLWSTLVFLNGCNIDYVFDSGSGASESITSPTMSPPSAFNLQSLSASVSSGGGSCPITFSWDAAEGASRYTVCRKDETQPDNCESMGVVSGTTATINVTGALKDHLSEFFVKASNEVGSTLSNELSLSPSDITALITYIKASNTDIDDSFGRPVSLSSDGSTLAVGAYSEASSSSGINSTPDNLAAIAGAVYVFRYLDGHWAEQAYLKASNSQEGDRFGWALALSADGNTIAVGAYAEDSSSSGVNSIPNESATLSGAAYIFRNAGGSWSEEAYIKASNPGASDYFGWFVTLSSDGNTLAVGAYAEDSSATGVNNAENNSLYNSGATYVYRFTGGSWAQEAYIKASNPDASDYFGYSVSLSGDGNTLAVGATWEDSDTTGINSTPNDLLSAAGAAYVFRYSGGVWSQQAYVKASNTGIGDRFGWSVSLSGDGNVMAVSSRYEDSSTIGVDSVPDEGATDAGAVYIFRYSGGNWGQDAYIKASNTGAGDYFGWSVDLSSSGNTLAVGAREEDSGTLSINSTPDEGAVDSGAAYIYRYENAIWAHHAYLKSPNTGAGDNFGVSVSLGKDGDMLAVGAFLEDSSTTGVGSTPDEGASNAGAAYIF
;
A
#
# COMPACT_ATOMS: atom_id res chain seq x y z
N MET A 1 14.00 -54.19 -9.56
CA MET A 1 14.86 -55.24 -8.96
C MET A 1 16.25 -54.65 -8.73
N LYS A 2 16.69 -54.71 -7.46
CA LYS A 2 18.01 -54.54 -6.83
C LYS A 2 18.92 -53.33 -7.14
N TYR A 3 19.21 -52.65 -6.02
CA TYR A 3 20.10 -51.53 -5.70
C TYR A 3 21.60 -51.86 -5.75
N LEU A 4 22.43 -50.81 -5.87
CA LEU A 4 23.77 -50.75 -5.26
C LEU A 4 24.09 -49.32 -4.78
N LYS A 5 24.20 -49.17 -3.46
CA LYS A 5 24.90 -48.09 -2.74
C LYS A 5 26.07 -48.77 -2.01
N GLY A 6 27.26 -48.15 -2.02
CA GLY A 6 28.43 -48.58 -1.25
C GLY A 6 28.84 -47.51 -0.25
N ILE A 7 29.12 -47.95 0.99
CA ILE A 7 29.58 -47.14 2.12
C ILE A 7 30.60 -47.95 2.95
N PHE A 8 31.68 -47.26 3.37
CA PHE A 8 32.53 -47.35 4.59
C PHE A 8 33.79 -48.25 4.80
N LEU A 9 34.85 -47.53 5.23
CA LEU A 9 35.79 -47.65 6.38
C LEU A 9 37.13 -48.43 6.31
N TRP A 10 38.21 -47.65 6.55
CA TRP A 10 39.33 -47.77 7.51
C TRP A 10 40.52 -48.71 7.23
N SER A 11 41.74 -48.14 7.19
CA SER A 11 42.71 -48.07 8.31
C SER A 11 44.20 -48.16 7.89
N THR A 12 44.99 -47.27 8.51
CA THR A 12 46.39 -47.32 8.97
C THR A 12 47.53 -47.87 8.08
N LEU A 13 48.55 -47.03 7.86
CA LEU A 13 49.88 -47.42 7.37
C LEU A 13 50.92 -47.12 8.46
N VAL A 14 51.75 -48.12 8.80
CA VAL A 14 52.94 -48.00 9.67
C VAL A 14 54.20 -48.32 8.84
N PHE A 15 55.25 -47.54 9.14
CA PHE A 15 56.63 -47.42 8.66
C PHE A 15 57.40 -48.69 8.24
N LEU A 16 58.38 -48.52 7.33
CA LEU A 16 59.83 -48.74 7.60
C LEU A 16 60.75 -48.45 6.38
N ASN A 17 62.02 -48.20 6.73
CA ASN A 17 63.25 -47.95 5.92
C ASN A 17 63.53 -46.46 5.67
N GLY A 18 64.61 -45.84 6.17
CA GLY A 18 65.85 -46.33 6.76
C GLY A 18 67.02 -45.69 6.03
N CYS A 19 67.74 -44.77 6.68
CA CYS A 19 69.15 -44.51 6.40
C CYS A 19 69.81 -43.85 7.61
N ASN A 20 70.90 -44.46 8.08
CA ASN A 20 71.77 -43.98 9.16
C ASN A 20 72.51 -42.69 8.77
N ILE A 21 72.86 -41.85 9.75
CA ILE A 21 74.25 -41.52 10.11
C ILE A 21 74.28 -40.66 11.39
N ASP A 22 75.08 -41.16 12.33
CA ASP A 22 75.87 -40.57 13.42
C ASP A 22 75.29 -39.61 14.48
N TYR A 23 75.50 -40.04 15.72
CA TYR A 23 75.36 -39.29 16.96
C TYR A 23 76.50 -38.27 17.15
N VAL A 24 76.15 -37.04 17.50
CA VAL A 24 76.95 -36.18 18.39
C VAL A 24 76.01 -35.60 19.44
N PHE A 25 76.29 -35.91 20.70
CA PHE A 25 75.64 -35.27 21.85
C PHE A 25 76.28 -33.90 22.07
N ASP A 26 75.48 -32.84 22.03
CA ASP A 26 75.78 -31.58 22.71
C ASP A 26 74.65 -31.24 23.68
N SER A 27 75.03 -30.96 24.91
CA SER A 27 74.16 -30.70 26.04
C SER A 27 73.74 -29.24 26.06
N GLY A 28 72.57 -28.93 25.52
CA GLY A 28 71.91 -27.64 25.63
C GLY A 28 70.59 -27.75 26.40
N SER A 29 70.50 -27.08 27.54
CA SER A 29 69.25 -26.88 28.29
C SER A 29 68.26 -26.08 27.46
N GLY A 30 67.36 -26.75 26.74
CA GLY A 30 66.20 -26.15 26.11
C GLY A 30 65.04 -26.15 27.08
N ALA A 31 64.58 -24.96 27.49
CA ALA A 31 63.27 -24.81 28.13
C ALA A 31 62.20 -25.43 27.21
N SER A 32 61.33 -26.27 27.77
CA SER A 32 60.14 -26.70 27.07
C SER A 32 59.20 -25.51 26.96
N GLU A 33 59.24 -24.78 25.86
CA GLU A 33 58.10 -23.96 25.48
C GLU A 33 56.95 -24.91 25.15
N SER A 34 55.98 -24.97 26.06
CA SER A 34 54.68 -25.53 25.75
C SER A 34 54.09 -24.68 24.62
N ILE A 35 54.09 -25.19 23.39
CA ILE A 35 53.26 -24.64 22.33
C ILE A 35 51.82 -24.98 22.73
N THR A 36 51.22 -24.13 23.55
CA THR A 36 49.77 -24.06 23.67
C THR A 36 49.26 -23.69 22.29
N SER A 37 48.60 -24.63 21.60
CA SER A 37 47.75 -24.27 20.47
C SER A 37 46.88 -23.10 20.92
N PRO A 38 46.78 -21.99 20.16
CA PRO A 38 45.90 -20.90 20.56
C PRO A 38 44.52 -21.51 20.71
N THR A 39 44.00 -21.52 21.95
CA THR A 39 42.61 -21.82 22.20
C THR A 39 41.85 -20.72 21.50
N MET A 40 41.39 -20.98 20.27
CA MET A 40 40.58 -20.01 19.56
C MET A 40 39.38 -19.70 20.45
N SER A 41 39.17 -18.42 20.71
CA SER A 41 38.05 -17.91 21.50
C SER A 41 37.05 -17.26 20.54
N PRO A 42 35.79 -17.07 20.96
CA PRO A 42 34.88 -16.19 20.23
C PRO A 42 35.49 -14.81 20.02
N PRO A 43 35.07 -14.06 19.00
CA PRO A 43 35.61 -12.72 18.73
C PRO A 43 35.55 -11.78 19.95
N SER A 44 36.47 -10.84 20.06
CA SER A 44 36.45 -9.86 21.16
C SER A 44 35.20 -8.97 21.12
N ALA A 45 34.89 -8.32 22.25
CA ALA A 45 33.90 -7.24 22.27
C ALA A 45 34.34 -6.09 21.34
N PHE A 46 33.36 -5.42 20.74
CA PHE A 46 33.53 -4.34 19.77
C PHE A 46 32.22 -3.52 19.72
N ASN A 47 32.25 -2.34 19.11
CA ASN A 47 31.06 -1.49 19.01
C ASN A 47 30.71 -1.15 17.56
N LEU A 48 29.41 -1.07 17.29
CA LEU A 48 28.87 -0.39 16.12
C LEU A 48 29.03 1.12 16.39
N GLN A 49 29.85 1.76 15.56
CA GLN A 49 30.32 3.13 15.75
C GLN A 49 29.36 4.13 15.11
N SER A 50 28.88 3.83 13.90
CA SER A 50 27.94 4.68 13.20
C SER A 50 27.04 3.87 12.28
N LEU A 51 25.84 4.41 12.07
CA LEU A 51 25.00 4.09 10.93
C LEU A 51 24.35 5.38 10.43
N SER A 52 24.22 5.52 9.11
CA SER A 52 23.62 6.71 8.48
C SER A 52 22.97 6.33 7.17
N ALA A 53 21.77 6.86 6.89
CA ALA A 53 21.12 6.72 5.61
C ALA A 53 21.49 7.91 4.70
N SER A 54 21.56 7.67 3.41
CA SER A 54 21.83 8.72 2.43
C SER A 54 21.12 8.45 1.12
N VAL A 55 20.60 9.51 0.51
CA VAL A 55 20.07 9.44 -0.86
C VAL A 55 21.25 9.30 -1.84
N SER A 56 21.23 8.25 -2.65
CA SER A 56 22.27 8.03 -3.66
C SER A 56 22.28 9.11 -4.75
N SER A 57 23.46 9.39 -5.32
CA SER A 57 23.60 10.26 -6.48
C SER A 57 22.89 9.65 -7.69
N GLY A 58 21.72 10.18 -8.04
CA GLY A 58 20.87 9.65 -9.13
C GLY A 58 19.39 9.54 -8.78
N GLY A 59 19.02 9.69 -7.50
CA GLY A 59 17.63 9.56 -7.04
C GLY A 59 17.17 8.11 -7.04
N GLY A 60 16.46 7.69 -5.99
CA GLY A 60 15.73 6.41 -5.99
C GLY A 60 16.33 5.25 -5.18
N SER A 61 17.61 5.26 -4.81
CA SER A 61 18.15 4.33 -3.78
C SER A 61 18.58 5.07 -2.51
N CYS A 62 18.23 4.50 -1.35
CA CYS A 62 18.50 5.07 -0.04
C CYS A 62 19.24 4.05 0.85
N PRO A 63 20.53 3.76 0.58
CA PRO A 63 21.28 2.81 1.39
C PRO A 63 21.57 3.31 2.80
N ILE A 64 21.70 2.37 3.74
CA ILE A 64 22.25 2.60 5.08
C ILE A 64 23.72 2.16 5.08
N THR A 65 24.61 3.05 5.50
CA THR A 65 26.03 2.76 5.67
C THR A 65 26.35 2.57 7.14
N PHE A 66 26.96 1.43 7.47
CA PHE A 66 27.36 1.00 8.81
C PHE A 66 28.88 1.03 8.95
N SER A 67 29.39 1.41 10.13
CA SER A 67 30.81 1.28 10.49
C SER A 67 30.98 0.82 11.94
N TRP A 68 31.95 -0.04 12.20
CA TRP A 68 32.19 -0.62 13.53
C TRP A 68 33.68 -0.84 13.82
N ASP A 69 34.00 -1.07 15.10
CA ASP A 69 35.35 -1.46 15.50
C ASP A 69 35.66 -2.90 15.07
N ALA A 70 36.91 -3.19 14.72
CA ALA A 70 37.32 -4.57 14.49
C ALA A 70 37.23 -5.40 15.78
N ALA A 71 36.51 -6.52 15.75
CA ALA A 71 36.55 -7.55 16.77
C ALA A 71 37.76 -8.46 16.53
N GLU A 72 38.68 -8.52 17.48
CA GLU A 72 39.84 -9.40 17.41
C GLU A 72 39.39 -10.86 17.30
N GLY A 73 39.95 -11.58 16.33
CA GLY A 73 39.61 -12.98 16.07
C GLY A 73 38.34 -13.20 15.24
N ALA A 74 37.67 -12.15 14.74
CA ALA A 74 36.55 -12.29 13.81
C ALA A 74 37.03 -12.65 12.39
N SER A 75 36.33 -13.59 11.75
CA SER A 75 36.55 -13.94 10.34
C SER A 75 35.48 -13.35 9.41
N ARG A 76 34.32 -12.95 9.96
CA ARG A 76 33.21 -12.31 9.25
C ARG A 76 32.35 -11.49 10.20
N TYR A 77 31.59 -10.56 9.63
CA TYR A 77 30.59 -9.75 10.30
C TYR A 77 29.24 -9.89 9.59
N THR A 78 28.17 -10.05 10.35
CA THR A 78 26.79 -9.98 9.85
C THR A 78 26.16 -8.70 10.36
N VAL A 79 25.65 -7.86 9.47
CA VAL A 79 24.80 -6.72 9.83
C VAL A 79 23.41 -7.24 10.11
N CYS A 80 22.88 -6.90 11.28
CA CYS A 80 21.61 -7.40 11.79
C CYS A 80 20.65 -6.24 12.03
N ARG A 81 19.41 -6.41 11.58
CA ARG A 81 18.25 -5.71 12.16
C ARG A 81 17.72 -6.56 13.31
N LYS A 82 17.37 -5.94 14.42
CA LYS A 82 16.89 -6.63 15.62
C LYS A 82 15.50 -7.23 15.36
N ASP A 83 15.41 -8.54 15.53
CA ASP A 83 14.18 -9.31 15.40
C ASP A 83 14.20 -10.45 16.42
N GLU A 84 13.41 -10.32 17.49
CA GLU A 84 13.36 -11.28 18.60
C GLU A 84 12.82 -12.66 18.19
N THR A 85 12.23 -12.78 17.00
CA THR A 85 11.77 -14.06 16.47
C THR A 85 12.91 -14.88 15.84
N GLN A 86 14.05 -14.25 15.58
CA GLN A 86 15.22 -14.89 14.97
C GLN A 86 16.26 -15.35 16.00
N PRO A 87 17.07 -16.38 15.67
CA PRO A 87 18.23 -16.73 16.47
C PRO A 87 19.18 -15.55 16.67
N ASP A 88 19.67 -15.37 17.89
CA ASP A 88 20.51 -14.23 18.31
C ASP A 88 19.86 -12.85 18.07
N ASN A 89 18.53 -12.81 17.95
CA ASN A 89 17.74 -11.63 17.60
C ASN A 89 18.16 -10.97 16.28
N CYS A 90 18.78 -11.70 15.34
CA CYS A 90 19.41 -11.13 14.15
C CYS A 90 18.64 -11.48 12.87
N GLU A 91 17.88 -10.52 12.34
CA GLU A 91 17.51 -10.53 10.92
C GLU A 91 18.73 -10.10 10.09
N SER A 92 19.38 -11.06 9.45
CA SER A 92 20.61 -10.83 8.67
C SER A 92 20.34 -9.98 7.43
N MET A 93 20.86 -8.76 7.40
CA MET A 93 20.77 -7.84 6.26
C MET A 93 21.92 -8.01 5.26
N GLY A 94 23.06 -8.52 5.72
CA GLY A 94 24.24 -8.71 4.87
C GLY A 94 25.44 -9.25 5.65
N VAL A 95 26.36 -9.90 4.95
CA VAL A 95 27.59 -10.46 5.53
C VAL A 95 28.80 -9.90 4.81
N VAL A 96 29.76 -9.36 5.57
CA VAL A 96 30.99 -8.76 5.05
C VAL A 96 32.20 -9.24 5.85
N SER A 97 33.40 -9.07 5.28
CA SER A 97 34.68 -9.34 5.97
C SER A 97 35.36 -8.07 6.49
N GLY A 98 34.96 -6.89 6.01
CA GLY A 98 35.44 -5.60 6.48
C GLY A 98 34.70 -5.09 7.72
N THR A 99 35.04 -3.88 8.15
CA THR A 99 34.42 -3.19 9.29
C THR A 99 33.41 -2.11 8.86
N THR A 100 33.00 -2.16 7.59
CA THR A 100 31.98 -1.30 7.02
C THR A 100 31.08 -2.10 6.09
N ALA A 101 29.82 -1.68 5.98
CA ALA A 101 28.86 -2.23 5.04
C ALA A 101 27.90 -1.14 4.56
N THR A 102 27.46 -1.26 3.30
CA THR A 102 26.41 -0.42 2.74
C THR A 102 25.30 -1.35 2.28
N ILE A 103 24.12 -1.19 2.85
CA ILE A 103 22.96 -2.07 2.63
C ILE A 103 21.83 -1.24 2.03
N ASN A 104 21.30 -1.68 0.89
CA ASN A 104 20.08 -1.11 0.34
C ASN A 104 18.88 -1.59 1.15
N VAL A 105 18.01 -0.65 1.53
CA VAL A 105 16.75 -0.95 2.21
C VAL A 105 15.58 -0.48 1.39
N THR A 106 14.42 -1.11 1.60
CA THR A 106 13.15 -0.79 0.95
C THR A 106 12.23 -0.20 1.99
N GLY A 107 12.09 1.12 1.99
CA GLY A 107 11.18 1.86 2.87
C GLY A 107 11.77 2.25 4.23
N ALA A 108 11.22 3.32 4.79
CA ALA A 108 11.44 3.88 6.11
C ALA A 108 10.58 3.21 7.21
N LEU A 109 9.43 2.60 6.89
CA LEU A 109 8.48 2.09 7.89
C LEU A 109 9.04 0.96 8.74
N LYS A 110 9.73 -0.02 8.16
CA LYS A 110 10.33 -1.08 8.97
C LYS A 110 11.54 -0.59 9.76
N ASP A 111 12.29 0.35 9.19
CA ASP A 111 13.58 0.75 9.73
C ASP A 111 13.50 1.85 10.81
N HIS A 112 12.42 2.65 10.86
CA HIS A 112 12.29 3.74 11.85
C HIS A 112 12.10 3.29 13.31
N LEU A 113 11.61 2.09 13.54
CA LEU A 113 11.49 1.49 14.89
C LEU A 113 12.55 0.43 15.16
N SER A 114 13.44 0.20 14.21
CA SER A 114 14.43 -0.86 14.30
C SER A 114 15.68 -0.42 15.05
N GLU A 115 16.21 -1.36 15.82
CA GLU A 115 17.58 -1.30 16.33
C GLU A 115 18.47 -2.17 15.44
N PHE A 116 19.68 -1.69 15.17
CA PHE A 116 20.66 -2.37 14.34
C PHE A 116 21.91 -2.70 15.16
N PHE A 117 22.50 -3.85 14.88
CA PHE A 117 23.75 -4.29 15.49
C PHE A 117 24.55 -5.15 14.52
N VAL A 118 25.79 -5.45 14.89
CA VAL A 118 26.68 -6.30 14.10
C VAL A 118 27.04 -7.53 14.91
N LYS A 119 27.00 -8.70 14.26
CA LYS A 119 27.47 -9.97 14.81
C LYS A 119 28.82 -10.35 14.22
N ALA A 120 29.88 -10.24 15.02
CA ALA A 120 31.19 -10.76 14.67
C ALA A 120 31.22 -12.28 14.88
N SER A 121 31.73 -13.06 13.93
CA SER A 121 31.78 -14.52 14.04
C SER A 121 33.12 -15.11 13.61
N ASN A 122 33.48 -16.24 14.19
CA ASN A 122 34.54 -17.13 13.74
C ASN A 122 34.10 -18.61 13.89
N GLU A 123 35.02 -19.56 13.73
CA GLU A 123 34.72 -20.99 13.83
C GLU A 123 34.33 -21.45 15.24
N VAL A 124 34.62 -20.65 16.27
CA VAL A 124 34.38 -21.00 17.68
C VAL A 124 33.10 -20.39 18.22
N GLY A 125 32.72 -19.20 17.76
CA GLY A 125 31.50 -18.55 18.21
C GLY A 125 31.31 -17.16 17.64
N SER A 126 30.43 -16.40 18.29
CA SER A 126 30.07 -15.05 17.88
C SER A 126 29.96 -14.10 19.07
N THR A 127 30.17 -12.83 18.78
CA THR A 127 30.01 -11.71 19.73
C THR A 127 29.18 -10.63 19.06
N LEU A 128 28.26 -10.03 19.80
CA LEU A 128 27.38 -8.95 19.32
C LEU A 128 27.96 -7.59 19.71
N SER A 129 27.76 -6.58 18.86
CA SER A 129 28.03 -5.17 19.21
C SER A 129 26.94 -4.58 20.11
N ASN A 130 27.09 -3.31 20.49
CA ASN A 130 25.96 -2.48 20.91
C ASN A 130 24.94 -2.31 19.78
N GLU A 131 23.72 -1.92 20.17
CA GLU A 131 22.62 -1.56 19.28
C GLU A 131 22.63 -0.04 19.03
N LEU A 132 22.21 0.37 17.83
CA LEU A 132 21.99 1.77 17.44
C LEU A 132 20.72 1.86 16.58
N SER A 133 20.05 3.01 16.62
CA SER A 133 18.91 3.34 15.74
C SER A 133 19.26 4.46 14.77
N LEU A 134 18.50 4.56 13.70
CA LEU A 134 18.59 5.67 12.73
C LEU A 134 18.16 6.98 13.38
N SER A 135 18.82 8.09 13.01
CA SER A 135 18.35 9.42 13.41
C SER A 135 17.09 9.82 12.63
N PRO A 136 16.30 10.79 13.11
CA PRO A 136 15.15 11.30 12.33
C PRO A 136 15.53 11.76 10.92
N SER A 137 16.70 12.38 10.75
CA SER A 137 17.19 12.78 9.42
C SER A 137 17.55 11.60 8.52
N ASP A 138 18.04 10.49 9.10
CA ASP A 138 18.30 9.28 8.33
C ASP A 138 16.98 8.65 7.84
N ILE A 139 15.95 8.63 8.70
CA ILE A 139 14.61 8.14 8.34
C ILE A 139 13.99 8.98 7.23
N THR A 140 14.09 10.31 7.31
CA THR A 140 13.64 11.20 6.23
C THR A 140 14.33 10.89 4.91
N ALA A 141 15.63 10.54 4.94
CA ALA A 141 16.37 10.16 3.73
C ALA A 141 15.96 8.80 3.14
N LEU A 142 15.23 7.96 3.89
CA LEU A 142 14.69 6.69 3.39
C LEU A 142 13.33 6.86 2.68
N ILE A 143 12.64 7.99 2.86
CA ILE A 143 11.37 8.29 2.19
C ILE A 143 11.66 8.65 0.72
N THR A 144 11.07 7.90 -0.22
CA THR A 144 11.26 8.19 -1.64
C THR A 144 10.18 9.16 -2.12
N TYR A 145 10.59 10.33 -2.60
CA TYR A 145 9.74 11.30 -3.28
C TYR A 145 9.62 10.97 -4.78
N ILE A 146 8.40 10.96 -5.32
CA ILE A 146 8.10 10.54 -6.70
C ILE A 146 7.23 11.60 -7.38
N LYS A 147 7.64 12.00 -8.58
CA LYS A 147 6.95 12.92 -9.47
C LYS A 147 6.80 12.34 -10.87
N ALA A 148 5.79 12.79 -11.59
CA ALA A 148 5.61 12.49 -13.01
C ALA A 148 6.84 12.96 -13.83
N SER A 149 7.19 12.22 -14.89
CA SER A 149 8.26 12.62 -15.81
C SER A 149 7.96 13.91 -16.61
N ASN A 150 6.69 14.31 -16.71
CA ASN A 150 6.22 15.51 -17.40
C ASN A 150 5.34 16.40 -16.50
N THR A 151 5.75 16.56 -15.24
CA THR A 151 5.04 17.38 -14.24
C THR A 151 4.66 18.77 -14.76
N ASP A 152 3.38 19.14 -14.67
CA ASP A 152 2.85 20.48 -14.96
C ASP A 152 1.88 20.95 -13.85
N ILE A 153 1.54 22.24 -13.90
CA ILE A 153 0.58 22.86 -12.98
C ILE A 153 -0.78 22.17 -13.09
N ASP A 154 -1.42 21.93 -11.95
CA ASP A 154 -2.74 21.33 -11.80
C ASP A 154 -2.88 19.87 -12.29
N ASP A 155 -1.81 19.17 -12.69
CA ASP A 155 -1.84 17.76 -13.12
C ASP A 155 -2.37 16.80 -12.04
N SER A 156 -2.30 17.21 -10.77
CA SER A 156 -2.86 16.47 -9.63
C SER A 156 -2.32 15.05 -9.47
N PHE A 157 -1.02 14.85 -9.73
CA PHE A 157 -0.34 13.56 -9.60
C PHE A 157 -0.36 13.07 -8.15
N GLY A 158 -0.62 11.78 -7.93
CA GLY A 158 -0.67 11.24 -6.57
C GLY A 158 -2.07 11.22 -5.96
N ARG A 159 -3.13 11.55 -6.71
CA ARG A 159 -4.49 11.47 -6.17
C ARG A 159 -4.90 10.04 -5.84
N PRO A 160 -4.82 9.06 -6.76
CA PRO A 160 -4.74 7.67 -6.37
C PRO A 160 -3.31 7.13 -6.50
N VAL A 161 -2.89 6.35 -5.52
CA VAL A 161 -1.69 5.51 -5.58
C VAL A 161 -2.08 4.05 -5.36
N SER A 162 -1.40 3.12 -6.03
CA SER A 162 -1.61 1.68 -5.82
C SER A 162 -0.28 0.92 -5.90
N LEU A 163 0.05 0.18 -4.84
CA LEU A 163 1.29 -0.56 -4.69
C LEU A 163 1.05 -2.07 -4.90
N SER A 164 2.00 -2.77 -5.51
CA SER A 164 1.93 -4.24 -5.65
C SER A 164 2.15 -4.91 -4.30
N SER A 165 1.71 -6.16 -4.17
CA SER A 165 1.82 -6.90 -2.91
C SER A 165 3.26 -7.08 -2.42
N ASP A 166 4.23 -7.17 -3.33
CA ASP A 166 5.66 -7.23 -3.02
C ASP A 166 6.31 -5.85 -2.84
N GLY A 167 5.57 -4.76 -3.01
CA GLY A 167 6.08 -3.39 -2.87
C GLY A 167 6.97 -2.93 -4.03
N SER A 168 7.16 -3.73 -5.09
CA SER A 168 8.13 -3.39 -6.14
C SER A 168 7.54 -2.63 -7.33
N THR A 169 6.24 -2.33 -7.31
CA THR A 169 5.53 -1.65 -8.40
C THR A 169 4.55 -0.66 -7.83
N LEU A 170 4.58 0.56 -8.35
CA LEU A 170 3.67 1.63 -7.96
C LEU A 170 2.98 2.16 -9.21
N ALA A 171 1.65 2.24 -9.19
CA ALA A 171 0.89 3.02 -10.14
C ALA A 171 0.40 4.30 -9.48
N VAL A 172 0.52 5.44 -10.16
CA VAL A 172 0.09 6.76 -9.67
C VAL A 172 -0.76 7.46 -10.71
N GLY A 173 -1.92 7.97 -10.30
CA GLY A 173 -2.84 8.68 -11.17
C GLY A 173 -2.62 10.19 -11.15
N ALA A 174 -2.77 10.81 -12.30
CA ALA A 174 -2.80 12.26 -12.51
C ALA A 174 -4.02 12.59 -13.37
N TYR A 175 -5.20 12.58 -12.73
CA TYR A 175 -6.49 12.67 -13.44
C TYR A 175 -6.72 14.01 -14.15
N SER A 176 -5.97 15.04 -13.76
CA SER A 176 -6.03 16.37 -14.36
C SER A 176 -4.98 16.58 -15.45
N GLU A 177 -4.10 15.61 -15.68
CA GLU A 177 -3.04 15.73 -16.68
C GLU A 177 -3.61 16.09 -18.05
N ALA A 178 -3.02 17.12 -18.66
CA ALA A 178 -3.48 17.63 -19.93
C ALA A 178 -2.71 16.97 -21.07
N SER A 179 -3.35 16.08 -21.83
CA SER A 179 -2.79 15.66 -23.13
C SER A 179 -3.84 14.97 -24.00
N SER A 180 -3.83 15.31 -25.29
CA SER A 180 -4.60 14.62 -26.34
C SER A 180 -3.90 13.38 -26.89
N SER A 181 -2.66 13.12 -26.45
CA SER A 181 -1.95 11.90 -26.79
C SER A 181 -2.70 10.68 -26.24
N SER A 182 -2.49 9.50 -26.82
CA SER A 182 -3.20 8.28 -26.43
C SER A 182 -2.25 7.08 -26.45
N GLY A 183 -2.63 6.05 -25.70
CA GLY A 183 -1.85 4.83 -25.57
C GLY A 183 -0.71 4.95 -24.56
N ILE A 184 0.40 4.28 -24.85
CA ILE A 184 1.44 3.98 -23.85
C ILE A 184 2.75 4.63 -24.28
N ASN A 185 3.38 5.34 -23.36
CA ASN A 185 4.62 6.10 -23.58
C ASN A 185 4.50 7.06 -24.76
N SER A 186 3.31 7.62 -24.97
CA SER A 186 3.11 8.72 -25.91
C SER A 186 3.81 9.99 -25.39
N THR A 187 4.08 10.93 -26.29
CA THR A 187 4.63 12.24 -25.91
C THR A 187 3.49 13.17 -25.53
N PRO A 188 3.44 13.68 -24.27
CA PRO A 188 2.43 14.64 -23.84
C PRO A 188 2.50 15.93 -24.66
N ASP A 189 1.34 16.56 -24.87
CA ASP A 189 1.18 17.72 -25.75
C ASP A 189 0.39 18.88 -25.12
N ASN A 190 -0.19 18.71 -23.94
CA ASN A 190 -0.95 19.73 -23.20
C ASN A 190 -2.13 20.31 -24.00
N LEU A 191 -2.72 19.52 -24.92
CA LEU A 191 -3.81 19.96 -25.81
C LEU A 191 -5.22 19.52 -25.41
N ALA A 192 -5.38 18.57 -24.49
CA ALA A 192 -6.69 18.15 -23.97
C ALA A 192 -6.68 18.23 -22.45
N ALA A 193 -7.32 19.28 -21.91
CA ALA A 193 -7.37 19.52 -20.47
C ALA A 193 -8.02 18.34 -19.74
N ILE A 194 -7.50 17.99 -18.56
CA ILE A 194 -8.08 16.99 -17.65
C ILE A 194 -8.47 15.66 -18.32
N ALA A 195 -7.75 15.27 -19.38
CA ALA A 195 -7.88 13.98 -20.02
C ALA A 195 -7.37 12.86 -19.10
N GLY A 196 -6.31 13.17 -18.35
CA GLY A 196 -5.76 12.36 -17.27
C GLY A 196 -4.78 11.29 -17.73
N ALA A 197 -3.91 10.87 -16.83
CA ALA A 197 -2.84 9.89 -17.09
C ALA A 197 -2.56 9.00 -15.87
N VAL A 198 -1.82 7.92 -16.11
CA VAL A 198 -1.29 7.03 -15.07
C VAL A 198 0.18 6.74 -15.32
N TYR A 199 0.98 6.81 -14.27
CA TYR A 199 2.41 6.57 -14.30
C TYR A 199 2.72 5.29 -13.53
N VAL A 200 3.55 4.44 -14.10
CA VAL A 200 3.97 3.17 -13.50
C VAL A 200 5.45 3.25 -13.16
N PHE A 201 5.78 3.08 -11.89
CA PHE A 201 7.15 2.99 -11.39
C PHE A 201 7.46 1.55 -10.97
N ARG A 202 8.71 1.15 -11.12
CA ARG A 202 9.23 -0.16 -10.67
C ARG A 202 10.47 0.03 -9.82
N TYR A 203 10.56 -0.76 -8.75
CA TYR A 203 11.76 -0.88 -7.94
C TYR A 203 12.65 -1.99 -8.51
N LEU A 204 13.78 -1.60 -9.10
CA LEU A 204 14.75 -2.50 -9.71
C LEU A 204 16.17 -2.11 -9.28
N ASP A 205 17.02 -3.10 -9.02
CA ASP A 205 18.43 -2.88 -8.68
C ASP A 205 18.65 -1.82 -7.57
N GLY A 206 17.78 -1.83 -6.56
CA GLY A 206 17.87 -0.94 -5.41
C GLY A 206 17.27 0.45 -5.60
N HIS A 207 16.67 0.77 -6.75
CA HIS A 207 16.06 2.08 -7.01
C HIS A 207 14.71 2.05 -7.72
N TRP A 208 13.88 3.06 -7.45
CA TRP A 208 12.65 3.32 -8.19
C TRP A 208 12.93 4.04 -9.51
N ALA A 209 12.27 3.61 -10.59
CA ALA A 209 12.29 4.28 -11.89
C ALA A 209 10.93 4.19 -12.58
N GLU A 210 10.58 5.22 -13.36
CA GLU A 210 9.39 5.20 -14.21
C GLU A 210 9.57 4.16 -15.33
N GLN A 211 8.62 3.25 -15.44
CA GLN A 211 8.54 2.21 -16.46
C GLN A 211 7.56 2.58 -17.58
N ALA A 212 6.45 3.26 -17.26
CA ALA A 212 5.45 3.62 -18.26
C ALA A 212 4.62 4.86 -17.89
N TYR A 213 4.21 5.58 -18.94
CA TYR A 213 3.14 6.57 -18.96
C TYR A 213 1.95 5.97 -19.74
N LEU A 214 0.78 5.89 -19.12
CA LEU A 214 -0.41 5.26 -19.66
C LEU A 214 -1.51 6.30 -19.88
N LYS A 215 -2.11 6.25 -21.06
CA LYS A 215 -3.35 6.96 -21.40
C LYS A 215 -4.34 6.02 -22.07
N ALA A 216 -5.62 6.32 -21.94
CA ALA A 216 -6.68 5.61 -22.64
C ALA A 216 -6.47 5.64 -24.17
N SER A 217 -6.79 4.55 -24.85
CA SER A 217 -6.75 4.49 -26.33
C SER A 217 -7.70 5.48 -27.02
N ASN A 218 -8.75 5.93 -26.32
CA ASN A 218 -9.73 6.92 -26.76
C ASN A 218 -9.69 8.22 -25.94
N SER A 219 -8.51 8.62 -25.45
CA SER A 219 -8.32 9.81 -24.59
C SER A 219 -8.98 11.08 -25.16
N GLN A 220 -9.85 11.71 -24.37
CA GLN A 220 -10.49 12.98 -24.68
C GLN A 220 -10.42 13.97 -23.52
N GLU A 221 -10.65 15.25 -23.85
CA GLU A 221 -10.76 16.33 -22.86
C GLU A 221 -11.90 16.03 -21.89
N GLY A 222 -11.64 16.07 -20.58
CA GLY A 222 -12.68 15.86 -19.57
C GLY A 222 -12.84 14.43 -19.06
N ASP A 223 -12.24 13.40 -19.69
CA ASP A 223 -12.45 11.99 -19.34
C ASP A 223 -11.93 11.61 -17.95
N ARG A 224 -10.93 12.34 -17.44
CA ARG A 224 -10.31 12.16 -16.11
C ARG A 224 -9.78 10.73 -15.89
N PHE A 225 -9.14 10.17 -16.90
CA PHE A 225 -8.44 8.89 -16.80
C PHE A 225 -7.40 8.92 -15.68
N GLY A 226 -7.32 7.87 -14.86
CA GLY A 226 -6.46 7.87 -13.68
C GLY A 226 -7.14 8.43 -12.42
N TRP A 227 -8.47 8.60 -12.43
CA TRP A 227 -9.25 8.98 -11.26
C TRP A 227 -9.26 7.90 -10.17
N ALA A 228 -9.35 6.63 -10.56
CA ALA A 228 -9.28 5.49 -9.66
C ALA A 228 -8.26 4.49 -10.20
N LEU A 229 -7.54 3.82 -9.31
CA LEU A 229 -6.49 2.86 -9.65
C LEU A 229 -6.55 1.62 -8.78
N ALA A 230 -6.29 0.48 -9.40
CA ALA A 230 -5.99 -0.76 -8.70
C ALA A 230 -4.92 -1.56 -9.43
N LEU A 231 -3.97 -2.11 -8.69
CA LEU A 231 -2.88 -2.92 -9.20
C LEU A 231 -3.02 -4.37 -8.70
N SER A 232 -2.72 -5.36 -9.56
CA SER A 232 -2.66 -6.77 -9.13
C SER A 232 -1.48 -7.04 -8.21
N ALA A 233 -1.52 -8.15 -7.47
CA ALA A 233 -0.50 -8.48 -6.47
C ALA A 233 0.92 -8.59 -7.06
N ASP A 234 1.03 -9.06 -8.31
CA ASP A 234 2.29 -9.18 -9.05
C ASP A 234 2.72 -7.89 -9.78
N GLY A 235 1.93 -6.82 -9.66
CA GLY A 235 2.18 -5.54 -10.30
C GLY A 235 2.00 -5.53 -11.82
N ASN A 236 1.44 -6.58 -12.44
CA ASN A 236 1.39 -6.69 -13.91
C ASN A 236 0.03 -6.39 -14.54
N THR A 237 -1.00 -6.11 -13.74
CA THR A 237 -2.32 -5.72 -14.22
C THR A 237 -2.76 -4.46 -13.50
N ILE A 238 -3.13 -3.43 -14.25
CA ILE A 238 -3.66 -2.17 -13.72
C ILE A 238 -5.10 -2.02 -14.21
N ALA A 239 -6.00 -1.73 -13.29
CA ALA A 239 -7.32 -1.18 -13.61
C ALA A 239 -7.31 0.32 -13.39
N VAL A 240 -7.85 1.06 -14.36
CA VAL A 240 -7.94 2.52 -14.32
C VAL A 240 -9.38 2.97 -14.54
N GLY A 241 -9.89 3.81 -13.63
CA GLY A 241 -11.18 4.47 -13.78
C GLY A 241 -11.08 5.80 -14.54
N ALA A 242 -12.05 6.06 -15.42
CA ALA A 242 -12.29 7.33 -16.11
C ALA A 242 -13.79 7.64 -16.00
N TYR A 243 -14.21 8.10 -14.82
CA TYR A 243 -15.64 8.23 -14.47
C TYR A 243 -16.38 9.26 -15.33
N ALA A 244 -15.65 10.13 -16.02
CA ALA A 244 -16.19 11.20 -16.84
C ALA A 244 -16.11 10.90 -18.35
N GLU A 245 -15.73 9.68 -18.75
CA GLU A 245 -15.78 9.26 -20.16
C GLU A 245 -17.22 9.22 -20.69
N ASP A 246 -17.40 9.70 -21.93
CA ASP A 246 -18.70 9.91 -22.53
C ASP A 246 -19.01 8.82 -23.58
N SER A 247 -19.86 7.84 -23.27
CA SER A 247 -20.20 6.79 -24.25
C SER A 247 -21.42 5.98 -23.83
N SER A 248 -22.43 5.89 -24.70
CA SER A 248 -23.56 4.98 -24.51
C SER A 248 -23.27 3.55 -24.99
N SER A 249 -22.05 3.29 -25.49
CA SER A 249 -21.68 1.94 -25.89
C SER A 249 -21.48 1.07 -24.65
N SER A 250 -22.00 -0.16 -24.68
CA SER A 250 -22.10 -1.04 -23.52
C SER A 250 -21.16 -2.24 -23.62
N GLY A 251 -20.69 -2.73 -22.48
CA GLY A 251 -19.89 -3.95 -22.39
C GLY A 251 -18.40 -3.75 -22.62
N VAL A 252 -17.72 -4.82 -23.05
CA VAL A 252 -16.26 -4.86 -23.16
C VAL A 252 -15.83 -4.63 -24.61
N ASN A 253 -14.84 -3.74 -24.80
CA ASN A 253 -14.24 -3.39 -26.08
C ASN A 253 -15.27 -2.92 -27.13
N SER A 254 -16.30 -2.22 -26.68
CA SER A 254 -17.23 -1.51 -27.56
C SER A 254 -16.54 -0.29 -28.21
N ILE A 255 -17.14 0.23 -29.28
CA ILE A 255 -16.65 1.43 -29.96
C ILE A 255 -17.29 2.66 -29.28
N PRO A 256 -16.51 3.57 -28.66
CA PRO A 256 -17.02 4.79 -28.04
C PRO A 256 -17.81 5.67 -29.02
N ASN A 257 -18.79 6.41 -28.50
CA ASN A 257 -19.71 7.18 -29.33
C ASN A 257 -20.15 8.55 -28.76
N GLU A 258 -19.58 8.99 -27.63
CA GLU A 258 -19.77 10.35 -27.08
C GLU A 258 -21.23 10.77 -26.82
N SER A 259 -22.15 9.81 -26.65
CA SER A 259 -23.60 10.10 -26.60
C SER A 259 -24.25 9.94 -25.24
N ALA A 260 -23.52 9.51 -24.21
CA ALA A 260 -23.97 9.48 -22.82
C ALA A 260 -22.92 10.14 -21.93
N THR A 261 -23.17 11.41 -21.59
CA THR A 261 -22.24 12.22 -20.80
C THR A 261 -22.04 11.64 -19.40
N LEU A 262 -20.80 11.58 -18.91
CA LEU A 262 -20.44 11.11 -17.57
C LEU A 262 -20.93 9.69 -17.27
N SER A 263 -21.10 8.88 -18.32
CA SER A 263 -21.45 7.47 -18.17
C SER A 263 -20.28 6.64 -17.65
N GLY A 264 -19.06 7.09 -17.94
CA GLY A 264 -17.81 6.64 -17.36
C GLY A 264 -17.32 5.28 -17.88
N ALA A 265 -16.02 5.03 -17.76
CA ALA A 265 -15.37 3.82 -18.24
C ALA A 265 -14.31 3.29 -17.25
N ALA A 266 -13.94 2.03 -17.42
CA ALA A 266 -12.75 1.44 -16.82
C ALA A 266 -11.86 0.81 -17.89
N TYR A 267 -10.55 0.82 -17.66
CA TYR A 267 -9.55 0.31 -18.58
C TYR A 267 -8.66 -0.71 -17.87
N ILE A 268 -8.28 -1.78 -18.55
CA ILE A 268 -7.32 -2.77 -18.06
C ILE A 268 -6.05 -2.66 -18.89
N PHE A 269 -4.91 -2.46 -18.21
CA PHE A 269 -3.58 -2.54 -18.79
C PHE A 269 -2.86 -3.77 -18.25
N ARG A 270 -2.15 -4.47 -19.12
CA ARG A 270 -1.32 -5.62 -18.74
C ARG A 270 0.12 -5.44 -19.16
N ASN A 271 1.03 -5.84 -18.28
CA ASN A 271 2.45 -5.92 -18.53
C ASN A 271 2.84 -7.34 -18.95
N ALA A 272 3.34 -7.50 -20.17
CA ALA A 272 3.89 -8.75 -20.66
C ALA A 272 5.39 -8.58 -20.93
N GLY A 273 6.24 -9.03 -20.01
CA GLY A 273 7.70 -9.01 -20.19
C GLY A 273 8.32 -7.61 -20.24
N GLY A 274 7.75 -6.64 -19.51
CA GLY A 274 8.22 -5.26 -19.44
C GLY A 274 7.57 -4.32 -20.46
N SER A 275 6.62 -4.81 -21.25
CA SER A 275 5.82 -4.01 -22.18
C SER A 275 4.37 -3.97 -21.73
N TRP A 276 3.87 -2.76 -21.46
CA TRP A 276 2.47 -2.54 -21.16
C TRP A 276 1.62 -2.50 -22.44
N SER A 277 0.39 -2.99 -22.37
CA SER A 277 -0.64 -2.86 -23.41
C SER A 277 -2.02 -2.69 -22.77
N GLU A 278 -2.89 -1.89 -23.38
CA GLU A 278 -4.32 -1.86 -23.04
C GLU A 278 -4.97 -3.19 -23.48
N GLU A 279 -5.44 -3.98 -22.51
CA GLU A 279 -6.11 -5.26 -22.73
C GLU A 279 -7.62 -5.08 -22.92
N ALA A 280 -8.24 -4.12 -22.23
CA ALA A 280 -9.67 -3.89 -22.33
C ALA A 280 -10.08 -2.45 -22.04
N TYR A 281 -11.10 -1.99 -22.79
CA TYR A 281 -12.00 -0.89 -22.45
C TYR A 281 -13.33 -1.50 -21.94
N ILE A 282 -13.79 -1.07 -20.79
CA ILE A 282 -14.92 -1.67 -20.07
C ILE A 282 -15.97 -0.61 -19.78
N LYS A 283 -17.20 -0.89 -20.22
CA LYS A 283 -18.41 -0.11 -19.95
C LYS A 283 -19.44 -0.99 -19.24
N ALA A 284 -20.27 -0.38 -18.41
CA ALA A 284 -21.46 -1.03 -17.85
C ALA A 284 -22.31 -1.70 -18.93
N SER A 285 -23.08 -2.73 -18.56
CA SER A 285 -24.08 -3.35 -19.45
C SER A 285 -25.22 -2.40 -19.87
N ASN A 286 -25.44 -1.35 -19.08
CA ASN A 286 -26.54 -0.40 -19.16
C ASN A 286 -26.01 1.01 -18.89
N PRO A 287 -25.11 1.56 -19.73
CA PRO A 287 -24.51 2.86 -19.49
C PRO A 287 -25.58 3.97 -19.55
N GLY A 288 -25.85 4.60 -18.41
CA GLY A 288 -26.65 5.81 -18.28
C GLY A 288 -25.79 7.06 -18.22
N ALA A 289 -26.37 8.20 -18.61
CA ALA A 289 -25.70 9.49 -18.44
C ALA A 289 -25.60 9.83 -16.94
N SER A 290 -24.44 10.29 -16.50
CA SER A 290 -24.13 10.59 -15.08
C SER A 290 -24.17 9.39 -14.13
N ASP A 291 -24.05 8.16 -14.63
CA ASP A 291 -23.91 6.97 -13.77
C ASP A 291 -22.52 6.88 -13.10
N TYR A 292 -21.52 7.57 -13.68
CA TYR A 292 -20.13 7.62 -13.20
C TYR A 292 -19.47 6.24 -13.05
N PHE A 293 -19.69 5.32 -13.99
CA PHE A 293 -19.00 4.03 -13.99
C PHE A 293 -17.47 4.24 -14.04
N GLY A 294 -16.71 3.53 -13.22
CA GLY A 294 -15.27 3.76 -13.09
C GLY A 294 -14.92 4.82 -12.05
N TRP A 295 -15.90 5.29 -11.26
CA TRP A 295 -15.66 6.13 -10.09
C TRP A 295 -14.68 5.50 -9.10
N PHE A 296 -14.81 4.18 -8.90
CA PHE A 296 -13.91 3.38 -8.08
C PHE A 296 -13.69 2.02 -8.77
N VAL A 297 -12.47 1.50 -8.68
CA VAL A 297 -12.09 0.20 -9.27
C VAL A 297 -11.24 -0.59 -8.28
N THR A 298 -11.35 -1.92 -8.32
CA THR A 298 -10.52 -2.83 -7.50
C THR A 298 -10.30 -4.15 -8.24
N LEU A 299 -9.15 -4.79 -8.01
CA LEU A 299 -8.74 -6.04 -8.65
C LEU A 299 -8.53 -7.15 -7.60
N SER A 300 -8.79 -8.40 -7.99
CA SER A 300 -8.26 -9.57 -7.27
C SER A 300 -6.73 -9.63 -7.37
N SER A 301 -6.09 -10.38 -6.48
CA SER A 301 -4.61 -10.50 -6.45
C SER A 301 -4.04 -11.03 -7.76
N ASP A 302 -4.74 -11.91 -8.45
CA ASP A 302 -4.34 -12.45 -9.76
C ASP A 302 -4.66 -11.52 -10.95
N GLY A 303 -5.29 -10.38 -10.71
CA GLY A 303 -5.70 -9.41 -11.73
C GLY A 303 -6.79 -9.90 -12.68
N ASN A 304 -7.53 -10.97 -12.34
CA ASN A 304 -8.54 -11.56 -13.24
C ASN A 304 -9.99 -11.31 -12.82
N THR A 305 -10.22 -10.65 -11.69
CA THR A 305 -11.54 -10.19 -11.26
C THR A 305 -11.46 -8.70 -11.02
N LEU A 306 -12.37 -7.94 -11.62
CA LEU A 306 -12.49 -6.50 -11.50
C LEU A 306 -13.86 -6.19 -10.91
N ALA A 307 -13.92 -5.33 -9.90
CA ALA A 307 -15.16 -4.68 -9.51
C ALA A 307 -15.09 -3.18 -9.82
N VAL A 308 -16.19 -2.63 -10.33
CA VAL A 308 -16.29 -1.22 -10.74
C VAL A 308 -17.54 -0.60 -10.13
N GLY A 309 -17.36 0.52 -9.43
CA GLY A 309 -18.44 1.33 -8.89
C GLY A 309 -19.04 2.28 -9.93
N ALA A 310 -20.36 2.41 -9.92
CA ALA A 310 -21.15 3.41 -10.63
C ALA A 310 -22.15 3.99 -9.63
N TYR A 311 -21.65 4.84 -8.75
CA TYR A 311 -22.37 5.24 -7.53
C TYR A 311 -23.65 6.01 -7.82
N ALA A 312 -23.81 6.60 -9.01
CA ALA A 312 -24.98 7.36 -9.39
C ALA A 312 -25.92 6.60 -10.35
N GLU A 313 -25.69 5.29 -10.57
CA GLU A 313 -26.60 4.50 -11.40
C GLU A 313 -28.04 4.50 -10.87
N ASP A 314 -28.99 4.72 -11.77
CA ASP A 314 -30.41 4.82 -11.45
C ASP A 314 -31.08 3.44 -11.56
N SER A 315 -31.65 2.90 -10.48
CA SER A 315 -32.44 1.66 -10.54
C SER A 315 -33.01 1.27 -9.17
N SER A 316 -34.30 0.92 -9.11
CA SER A 316 -34.88 0.30 -7.90
C SER A 316 -34.65 -1.21 -7.82
N ALA A 317 -33.82 -1.78 -8.69
CA ALA A 317 -33.43 -3.19 -8.60
C ALA A 317 -32.68 -3.45 -7.28
N THR A 318 -32.90 -4.63 -6.69
CA THR A 318 -32.26 -5.04 -5.43
C THR A 318 -31.38 -6.26 -5.63
N GLY A 319 -30.33 -6.41 -4.80
CA GLY A 319 -29.48 -7.60 -4.83
C GLY A 319 -28.71 -7.81 -6.14
N VAL A 320 -28.60 -9.06 -6.60
CA VAL A 320 -27.67 -9.45 -7.68
C VAL A 320 -28.42 -9.83 -8.95
N ASN A 321 -28.03 -9.26 -10.09
CA ASN A 321 -28.49 -9.58 -11.44
C ASN A 321 -30.01 -9.46 -11.67
N ASN A 322 -30.68 -8.63 -10.87
CA ASN A 322 -32.06 -8.25 -11.14
C ASN A 322 -32.12 -7.19 -12.24
N ALA A 323 -33.23 -7.16 -12.99
CA ALA A 323 -33.40 -6.24 -14.11
C ALA A 323 -33.43 -4.78 -13.63
N GLU A 324 -32.58 -3.94 -14.21
CA GLU A 324 -32.60 -2.50 -14.01
C GLU A 324 -33.88 -1.85 -14.56
N ASN A 325 -34.18 -0.65 -14.10
CA ASN A 325 -35.38 0.07 -14.54
C ASN A 325 -35.29 1.61 -14.50
N ASN A 326 -34.13 2.20 -14.21
CA ASN A 326 -33.91 3.64 -14.07
C ASN A 326 -34.98 4.41 -13.24
N SER A 327 -35.64 3.75 -12.29
CA SER A 327 -36.78 4.34 -11.57
C SER A 327 -36.44 4.96 -10.21
N LEU A 328 -35.19 4.83 -9.76
CA LEU A 328 -34.72 5.33 -8.48
C LEU A 328 -33.38 6.02 -8.66
N TYR A 329 -33.40 7.35 -8.57
CA TYR A 329 -32.26 8.17 -8.95
C TYR A 329 -31.08 7.98 -7.99
N ASN A 330 -29.84 7.92 -8.51
CA ASN A 330 -28.61 7.89 -7.72
C ASN A 330 -28.53 6.78 -6.65
N SER A 331 -29.30 5.71 -6.82
CA SER A 331 -29.28 4.57 -5.90
C SER A 331 -27.97 3.77 -5.96
N GLY A 332 -27.27 3.83 -7.10
CA GLY A 332 -25.91 3.34 -7.30
C GLY A 332 -25.80 1.84 -7.54
N ALA A 333 -24.76 1.42 -8.26
CA ALA A 333 -24.50 0.02 -8.57
C ALA A 333 -23.00 -0.33 -8.49
N THR A 334 -22.73 -1.63 -8.39
CA THR A 334 -21.39 -2.20 -8.59
C THR A 334 -21.45 -3.31 -9.63
N TYR A 335 -20.47 -3.35 -10.52
CA TYR A 335 -20.37 -4.35 -11.57
C TYR A 335 -19.12 -5.19 -11.36
N VAL A 336 -19.25 -6.51 -11.46
CA VAL A 336 -18.11 -7.45 -11.38
C VAL A 336 -17.85 -8.01 -12.76
N TYR A 337 -16.60 -7.92 -13.21
CA TYR A 337 -16.10 -8.52 -14.45
C TYR A 337 -15.06 -9.59 -14.11
N ARG A 338 -15.03 -10.65 -14.91
CA ARG A 338 -14.04 -11.72 -14.77
C ARG A 338 -13.35 -12.00 -16.11
N PHE A 339 -12.04 -12.11 -16.06
CA PHE A 339 -11.22 -12.50 -17.21
C PHE A 339 -11.25 -14.03 -17.35
N THR A 340 -11.98 -14.53 -18.33
CA THR A 340 -12.10 -15.98 -18.60
C THR A 340 -11.99 -16.25 -20.09
N GLY A 341 -11.29 -17.34 -20.45
CA GLY A 341 -11.13 -17.72 -21.86
C GLY A 341 -10.40 -16.71 -22.74
N GLY A 342 -9.61 -15.80 -22.15
CA GLY A 342 -8.86 -14.76 -22.88
C GLY A 342 -9.62 -13.45 -23.10
N SER A 343 -10.75 -13.25 -22.44
CA SER A 343 -11.56 -12.02 -22.54
C SER A 343 -12.20 -11.67 -21.21
N TRP A 344 -12.41 -10.37 -20.98
CA TRP A 344 -13.24 -9.89 -19.87
C TRP A 344 -14.73 -10.05 -20.22
N ALA A 345 -15.53 -10.47 -19.24
CA ALA A 345 -16.98 -10.52 -19.33
C ALA A 345 -17.60 -10.09 -18.00
N GLN A 346 -18.75 -9.42 -18.06
CA GLN A 346 -19.52 -9.08 -16.86
C GLN A 346 -20.07 -10.37 -16.24
N GLU A 347 -19.76 -10.59 -14.97
CA GLU A 347 -20.26 -11.68 -14.15
C GLU A 347 -21.47 -11.24 -13.31
N ALA A 348 -21.46 -10.00 -12.80
CA ALA A 348 -22.53 -9.51 -11.95
C ALA A 348 -22.82 -8.02 -12.12
N TYR A 349 -24.10 -7.67 -11.99
CA TYR A 349 -24.64 -6.35 -11.63
C TYR A 349 -25.19 -6.46 -10.20
N ILE A 350 -24.70 -5.61 -9.30
CA ILE A 350 -24.96 -5.70 -7.86
C ILE A 350 -25.56 -4.38 -7.37
N LYS A 351 -26.66 -4.50 -6.63
CA LYS A 351 -27.39 -3.45 -5.94
C LYS A 351 -27.49 -3.76 -4.45
N ALA A 352 -27.67 -2.73 -3.64
CA ALA A 352 -28.04 -2.89 -2.24
C ALA A 352 -29.31 -3.76 -2.09
N SER A 353 -29.49 -4.39 -0.93
CA SER A 353 -30.75 -5.09 -0.60
C SER A 353 -31.94 -4.15 -0.39
N ASN A 354 -31.65 -2.89 -0.10
CA ASN A 354 -32.57 -1.84 0.35
C ASN A 354 -32.18 -0.50 -0.31
N PRO A 355 -32.12 -0.42 -1.64
CA PRO A 355 -31.73 0.81 -2.30
C PRO A 355 -32.79 1.88 -2.03
N ASP A 356 -32.34 3.06 -1.64
CA ASP A 356 -33.11 4.30 -1.72
C ASP A 356 -32.42 5.31 -2.65
N ALA A 357 -33.14 6.37 -2.95
CA ALA A 357 -32.64 7.43 -3.81
C ALA A 357 -31.47 8.14 -3.14
N SER A 358 -30.40 8.40 -3.90
CA SER A 358 -29.19 9.05 -3.40
C SER A 358 -28.39 8.28 -2.33
N ASP A 359 -28.62 6.98 -2.12
CA ASP A 359 -27.78 6.15 -1.24
C ASP A 359 -26.33 6.00 -1.72
N TYR A 360 -26.12 6.18 -3.03
CA TYR A 360 -24.82 6.10 -3.70
C TYR A 360 -24.08 4.76 -3.50
N PHE A 361 -24.79 3.64 -3.59
CA PHE A 361 -24.17 2.31 -3.52
C PHE A 361 -23.13 2.13 -4.62
N GLY A 362 -21.93 1.65 -4.29
CA GLY A 362 -20.81 1.58 -5.24
C GLY A 362 -19.89 2.79 -5.20
N TYR A 363 -20.04 3.67 -4.20
CA TYR A 363 -19.12 4.80 -3.98
C TYR A 363 -17.69 4.36 -3.73
N SER A 364 -17.52 3.31 -2.93
CA SER A 364 -16.25 2.66 -2.63
C SER A 364 -16.43 1.15 -2.80
N VAL A 365 -15.41 0.47 -3.32
CA VAL A 365 -15.43 -0.99 -3.54
C VAL A 365 -14.09 -1.61 -3.18
N SER A 366 -14.11 -2.81 -2.60
CA SER A 366 -12.89 -3.59 -2.33
C SER A 366 -13.14 -5.08 -2.55
N LEU A 367 -12.23 -5.74 -3.27
CA LEU A 367 -12.23 -7.20 -3.49
C LEU A 367 -11.20 -7.88 -2.60
N SER A 368 -11.54 -9.07 -2.09
CA SER A 368 -10.53 -9.96 -1.50
C SER A 368 -9.55 -10.46 -2.56
N GLY A 369 -8.38 -10.93 -2.13
CA GLY A 369 -7.31 -11.38 -3.01
C GLY A 369 -7.72 -12.53 -3.93
N ASP A 370 -8.61 -13.42 -3.47
CA ASP A 370 -9.19 -14.50 -4.27
C ASP A 370 -10.34 -14.05 -5.19
N GLY A 371 -10.76 -12.79 -5.13
CA GLY A 371 -11.84 -12.21 -5.92
C GLY A 371 -13.24 -12.73 -5.55
N ASN A 372 -13.42 -13.34 -4.38
CA ASN A 372 -14.69 -13.97 -3.97
C ASN A 372 -15.42 -13.26 -2.83
N THR A 373 -14.84 -12.20 -2.27
CA THR A 373 -15.51 -11.32 -1.29
C THR A 373 -15.44 -9.90 -1.83
N LEU A 374 -16.57 -9.20 -1.79
CA LEU A 374 -16.68 -7.83 -2.26
C LEU A 374 -17.31 -7.00 -1.14
N ALA A 375 -16.66 -5.92 -0.72
CA ALA A 375 -17.22 -4.90 0.13
C ALA A 375 -17.61 -3.68 -0.73
N VAL A 376 -18.77 -3.09 -0.44
CA VAL A 376 -19.30 -1.94 -1.18
C VAL A 376 -19.85 -0.90 -0.22
N GLY A 377 -19.42 0.36 -0.34
CA GLY A 377 -19.99 1.49 0.40
C GLY A 377 -21.23 2.08 -0.27
N ALA A 378 -22.23 2.44 0.55
CA ALA A 378 -23.37 3.30 0.21
C ALA A 378 -23.37 4.47 1.19
N THR A 379 -22.56 5.46 0.85
CA THR A 379 -22.07 6.47 1.78
C THR A 379 -23.15 7.46 2.24
N TRP A 380 -24.28 7.52 1.54
CA TRP A 380 -25.39 8.42 1.83
C TRP A 380 -26.64 7.65 2.27
N GLU A 381 -26.51 6.36 2.56
CA GLU A 381 -27.62 5.58 3.09
C GLU A 381 -28.16 6.16 4.39
N ASP A 382 -29.49 6.25 4.47
CA ASP A 382 -30.21 6.84 5.58
C ASP A 382 -30.62 5.77 6.60
N SER A 383 -30.07 5.79 7.82
CA SER A 383 -30.57 4.98 8.94
C SER A 383 -29.82 5.29 10.24
N ASP A 384 -30.54 5.41 11.37
CA ASP A 384 -29.95 5.45 12.73
C ASP A 384 -29.69 4.06 13.32
N THR A 385 -29.90 2.98 12.57
CA THR A 385 -29.61 1.64 13.07
C THR A 385 -28.12 1.37 13.08
N THR A 386 -27.66 0.60 14.07
CA THR A 386 -26.23 0.33 14.30
C THR A 386 -25.91 -1.16 14.21
N GLY A 387 -24.64 -1.46 13.98
CA GLY A 387 -24.13 -2.83 13.96
C GLY A 387 -24.36 -3.53 12.62
N ILE A 388 -24.60 -4.85 12.67
CA ILE A 388 -24.55 -5.72 11.49
C ILE A 388 -25.90 -6.40 11.30
N ASN A 389 -26.40 -6.37 10.06
CA ASN A 389 -27.68 -6.92 9.65
C ASN A 389 -28.87 -6.37 10.46
N SER A 390 -28.78 -5.09 10.87
CA SER A 390 -29.94 -4.34 11.34
C SER A 390 -30.95 -4.14 10.19
N THR A 391 -32.17 -3.75 10.54
CA THR A 391 -33.20 -3.38 9.55
C THR A 391 -33.17 -1.86 9.38
N PRO A 392 -32.79 -1.33 8.19
CA PRO A 392 -32.79 0.10 7.90
C PRO A 392 -34.14 0.74 8.17
N ASN A 393 -34.14 2.04 8.48
CA ASN A 393 -35.34 2.78 8.86
C ASN A 393 -35.42 4.22 8.33
N ASP A 394 -34.41 4.68 7.58
CA ASP A 394 -34.44 5.96 6.86
C ASP A 394 -34.67 7.17 7.78
N LEU A 395 -34.24 7.09 9.05
CA LEU A 395 -34.47 8.13 10.07
C LEU A 395 -33.27 9.07 10.29
N LEU A 396 -32.07 8.73 9.77
CA LEU A 396 -30.85 9.51 9.98
C LEU A 396 -30.13 9.74 8.66
N SER A 397 -30.13 10.99 8.22
CA SER A 397 -29.66 11.35 6.89
C SER A 397 -28.16 11.14 6.73
N ALA A 398 -27.75 10.51 5.63
CA ALA A 398 -26.37 10.29 5.22
C ALA A 398 -25.47 9.70 6.33
N ALA A 399 -26.03 8.86 7.19
CA ALA A 399 -25.27 8.11 8.18
C ALA A 399 -24.33 7.09 7.50
N GLY A 400 -24.75 6.58 6.34
CA GLY A 400 -23.97 5.71 5.46
C GLY A 400 -23.95 4.24 5.89
N ALA A 401 -23.66 3.34 4.96
CA ALA A 401 -23.61 1.90 5.16
C ALA A 401 -22.50 1.24 4.32
N ALA A 402 -22.12 0.03 4.70
CA ALA A 402 -21.34 -0.87 3.85
C ALA A 402 -22.04 -2.23 3.70
N TYR A 403 -21.81 -2.89 2.59
CA TYR A 403 -22.41 -4.18 2.25
C TYR A 403 -21.30 -5.16 1.88
N VAL A 404 -21.42 -6.40 2.35
CA VAL A 404 -20.48 -7.48 2.01
C VAL A 404 -21.21 -8.50 1.15
N PHE A 405 -20.63 -8.87 0.01
CA PHE A 405 -21.09 -9.92 -0.87
C PHE A 405 -20.06 -11.04 -0.95
N ARG A 406 -20.53 -12.28 -1.07
CA ARG A 406 -19.68 -13.47 -1.24
C ARG A 406 -20.05 -14.20 -2.52
N TYR A 407 -19.04 -14.55 -3.30
CA TYR A 407 -19.13 -15.44 -4.44
C TYR A 407 -18.97 -16.89 -3.98
N SER A 408 -19.99 -17.71 -4.24
CA SER A 408 -19.95 -19.14 -3.95
C SER A 408 -20.85 -19.91 -4.90
N GLY A 409 -20.40 -21.08 -5.37
CA GLY A 409 -21.20 -21.91 -6.27
C GLY A 409 -21.55 -21.24 -7.61
N GLY A 410 -20.75 -20.26 -8.06
CA GLY A 410 -20.99 -19.53 -9.32
C GLY A 410 -21.93 -18.33 -9.20
N VAL A 411 -22.33 -17.93 -7.98
CA VAL A 411 -23.24 -16.81 -7.76
C VAL A 411 -22.73 -15.89 -6.65
N TRP A 412 -22.96 -14.58 -6.83
CA TRP A 412 -22.79 -13.58 -5.77
C TRP A 412 -24.05 -13.53 -4.90
N SER A 413 -23.87 -13.36 -3.59
CA SER A 413 -24.96 -13.16 -2.64
C SER A 413 -24.53 -12.20 -1.53
N GLN A 414 -25.44 -11.35 -1.05
CA GLN A 414 -25.17 -10.48 0.09
C GLN A 414 -25.03 -11.32 1.36
N GLN A 415 -23.92 -11.11 2.06
CA GLN A 415 -23.57 -11.73 3.32
C GLN A 415 -23.85 -10.80 4.50
N ALA A 416 -23.66 -9.48 4.34
CA ALA A 416 -23.89 -8.52 5.42
C ALA A 416 -24.33 -7.14 4.91
N TYR A 417 -25.14 -6.47 5.73
CA TYR A 417 -25.32 -5.02 5.80
C TYR A 417 -24.65 -4.52 7.08
N VAL A 418 -23.83 -3.47 6.99
CA VAL A 418 -22.93 -3.04 8.06
C VAL A 418 -23.08 -1.55 8.30
N LYS A 419 -23.26 -1.18 9.57
CA LYS A 419 -23.37 0.18 10.07
C LYS A 419 -22.32 0.43 11.16
N ALA A 420 -21.91 1.68 11.32
CA ALA A 420 -21.13 2.13 12.46
C ALA A 420 -21.85 1.79 13.78
N SER A 421 -21.09 1.64 14.87
CA SER A 421 -21.66 1.44 16.21
C SER A 421 -22.18 2.72 16.85
N ASN A 422 -21.77 3.88 16.33
CA ASN A 422 -22.15 5.23 16.76
C ASN A 422 -22.51 6.09 15.54
N THR A 423 -23.58 5.75 14.82
CA THR A 423 -24.03 6.51 13.65
C THR A 423 -24.41 7.95 14.01
N GLY A 424 -23.81 8.94 13.34
CA GLY A 424 -24.20 10.34 13.33
C GLY A 424 -24.80 10.80 11.99
N ILE A 425 -25.38 12.00 11.99
CA ILE A 425 -25.94 12.62 10.77
C ILE A 425 -24.77 13.07 9.90
N GLY A 426 -24.70 12.56 8.67
CA GLY A 426 -23.68 13.00 7.72
C GLY A 426 -22.28 12.44 7.95
N ASP A 427 -22.09 11.52 8.90
CA ASP A 427 -20.83 10.80 9.13
C ASP A 427 -20.32 10.05 7.88
N ARG A 428 -21.26 9.65 7.01
CA ARG A 428 -21.04 8.95 5.73
C ARG A 428 -20.17 7.71 5.86
N PHE A 429 -20.54 6.82 6.78
CA PHE A 429 -19.94 5.50 6.90
C PHE A 429 -19.95 4.77 5.55
N GLY A 430 -18.86 4.07 5.21
CA GLY A 430 -18.67 3.49 3.89
C GLY A 430 -17.84 4.36 2.95
N TRP A 431 -17.29 5.49 3.44
CA TRP A 431 -16.54 6.45 2.63
C TRP A 431 -15.40 5.80 1.86
N SER A 432 -14.56 5.06 2.59
CA SER A 432 -13.54 4.17 2.05
C SER A 432 -13.70 2.80 2.69
N VAL A 433 -13.52 1.74 1.88
CA VAL A 433 -13.58 0.35 2.32
C VAL A 433 -12.34 -0.39 1.84
N SER A 434 -11.77 -1.24 2.70
CA SER A 434 -10.67 -2.14 2.32
C SER A 434 -10.86 -3.51 2.96
N LEU A 435 -10.61 -4.58 2.20
CA LEU A 435 -10.66 -5.97 2.65
C LEU A 435 -9.25 -6.55 2.76
N SER A 436 -9.03 -7.44 3.73
CA SER A 436 -7.86 -8.32 3.75
C SER A 436 -7.85 -9.28 2.56
N GLY A 437 -6.68 -9.86 2.26
CA GLY A 437 -6.51 -10.77 1.13
C GLY A 437 -7.38 -12.02 1.21
N ASP A 438 -7.70 -12.50 2.41
CA ASP A 438 -8.63 -13.62 2.65
C ASP A 438 -10.11 -13.19 2.74
N GLY A 439 -10.39 -11.88 2.71
CA GLY A 439 -11.72 -11.30 2.81
C GLY A 439 -12.37 -11.41 4.19
N ASN A 440 -11.61 -11.72 5.26
CA ASN A 440 -12.16 -11.90 6.60
C ASN A 440 -11.96 -10.70 7.54
N VAL A 441 -11.22 -9.67 7.11
CA VAL A 441 -11.10 -8.39 7.82
C VAL A 441 -11.52 -7.30 6.87
N MET A 442 -12.32 -6.36 7.36
CA MET A 442 -12.79 -5.21 6.61
C MET A 442 -12.55 -3.93 7.41
N ALA A 443 -11.94 -2.93 6.80
CA ALA A 443 -11.89 -1.57 7.31
C ALA A 443 -12.96 -0.74 6.59
N VAL A 444 -13.70 0.07 7.33
CA VAL A 444 -14.69 1.01 6.79
C VAL A 444 -14.56 2.34 7.50
N SER A 445 -14.50 3.44 6.75
CA SER A 445 -14.38 4.77 7.35
C SER A 445 -15.67 5.59 7.35
N SER A 446 -15.76 6.48 8.33
CA SER A 446 -16.68 7.61 8.44
C SER A 446 -15.84 8.88 8.56
N ARG A 447 -15.44 9.48 7.43
CA ARG A 447 -14.51 10.62 7.44
C ARG A 447 -15.06 11.89 8.11
N TYR A 448 -16.38 11.96 8.32
CA TYR A 448 -17.07 13.10 8.93
C TYR A 448 -17.59 12.77 10.33
N GLU A 449 -17.06 11.73 10.98
CA GLU A 449 -17.42 11.44 12.35
C GLU A 449 -16.85 12.50 13.31
N ASP A 450 -17.66 12.97 14.26
CA ASP A 450 -17.43 14.22 14.99
C ASP A 450 -16.73 14.04 16.36
N SER A 451 -16.16 12.86 16.65
CA SER A 451 -15.52 12.64 17.96
C SER A 451 -14.15 13.28 18.08
N SER A 452 -13.90 13.88 19.24
CA SER A 452 -12.60 14.42 19.67
C SER A 452 -11.70 13.41 20.38
N THR A 453 -12.16 12.17 20.55
CA THR A 453 -11.37 11.12 21.21
C THR A 453 -10.23 10.61 20.32
N ILE A 454 -9.18 10.07 20.95
CA ILE A 454 -7.95 9.63 20.27
C ILE A 454 -7.70 8.14 20.46
N GLY A 455 -6.98 7.54 19.50
CA GLY A 455 -6.49 6.17 19.59
C GLY A 455 -7.54 5.10 19.27
N VAL A 456 -7.43 3.94 19.93
CA VAL A 456 -8.23 2.75 19.62
C VAL A 456 -9.23 2.48 20.74
N ASP A 457 -10.47 2.17 20.36
CA ASP A 457 -11.59 1.80 21.23
C ASP A 457 -11.89 2.82 22.35
N SER A 458 -11.67 4.10 22.04
CA SER A 458 -12.19 5.20 22.86
C SER A 458 -13.73 5.24 22.81
N VAL A 459 -14.34 5.87 23.81
CA VAL A 459 -15.79 6.10 23.83
C VAL A 459 -16.08 7.35 23.00
N PRO A 460 -16.82 7.25 21.87
CA PRO A 460 -17.07 8.40 21.02
C PRO A 460 -17.82 9.53 21.75
N ASP A 461 -17.55 10.76 21.31
CA ASP A 461 -18.25 11.98 21.67
C ASP A 461 -18.48 12.83 20.41
N GLU A 462 -18.96 14.07 20.55
CA GLU A 462 -19.27 14.97 19.42
C GLU A 462 -18.43 16.26 19.56
N GLY A 463 -17.16 16.11 19.94
CA GLY A 463 -16.30 17.20 20.39
C GLY A 463 -15.44 17.86 19.30
N ALA A 464 -15.29 17.23 18.13
CA ALA A 464 -14.43 17.69 17.04
C ALA A 464 -15.09 17.40 15.69
N THR A 465 -15.81 18.38 15.15
CA THR A 465 -16.52 18.26 13.88
C THR A 465 -15.60 17.78 12.76
N ASP A 466 -16.07 16.82 11.97
CA ASP A 466 -15.40 16.28 10.80
C ASP A 466 -13.98 15.70 11.10
N ALA A 467 -13.75 15.26 12.33
CA ALA A 467 -12.49 14.64 12.75
C ALA A 467 -12.22 13.30 12.07
N GLY A 468 -13.28 12.53 11.82
CA GLY A 468 -13.28 11.27 11.11
C GLY A 468 -12.85 10.05 11.94
N ALA A 469 -13.31 8.85 11.53
CA ALA A 469 -13.05 7.59 12.21
C ALA A 469 -12.94 6.41 11.24
N VAL A 470 -12.32 5.31 11.69
CA VAL A 470 -12.26 4.03 10.98
C VAL A 470 -12.75 2.89 11.89
N TYR A 471 -13.51 1.97 11.33
CA TYR A 471 -14.08 0.82 12.00
C TYR A 471 -13.53 -0.46 11.38
N ILE A 472 -13.01 -1.36 12.21
CA ILE A 472 -12.57 -2.68 11.76
C ILE A 472 -13.66 -3.70 12.07
N PHE A 473 -13.97 -4.54 11.09
CA PHE A 473 -14.87 -5.67 11.21
C PHE A 473 -14.14 -6.96 10.89
N ARG A 474 -14.45 -8.04 11.61
CA ARG A 474 -13.85 -9.36 11.42
C ARG A 474 -14.92 -10.42 11.23
N TYR A 475 -14.73 -11.24 10.20
CA TYR A 475 -15.56 -12.40 9.93
C TYR A 475 -15.04 -13.61 10.70
N SER A 476 -15.84 -14.13 11.61
CA SER A 476 -15.49 -15.32 12.40
C SER A 476 -16.74 -16.13 12.75
N GLY A 477 -16.61 -17.47 12.75
CA GLY A 477 -17.72 -18.36 13.12
C GLY A 477 -18.99 -18.18 12.26
N GLY A 478 -18.85 -17.73 11.01
CA GLY A 478 -19.98 -17.51 10.10
C GLY A 478 -20.62 -16.13 10.18
N ASN A 479 -20.11 -15.21 11.00
CA ASN A 479 -20.70 -13.88 11.21
C ASN A 479 -19.62 -12.80 11.19
N TRP A 480 -20.00 -11.60 10.75
CA TRP A 480 -19.20 -10.40 10.94
C TRP A 480 -19.44 -9.83 12.34
N GLY A 481 -18.42 -9.24 12.94
CA GLY A 481 -18.49 -8.46 14.18
C GLY A 481 -17.52 -7.28 14.10
N GLN A 482 -17.86 -6.17 14.77
CA GLN A 482 -16.90 -5.06 14.92
C GLN A 482 -15.76 -5.51 15.85
N ASP A 483 -14.53 -5.33 15.39
CA ASP A 483 -13.28 -5.67 16.06
C ASP A 483 -12.67 -4.44 16.74
N ALA A 484 -12.77 -3.25 16.12
CA ALA A 484 -12.23 -2.00 16.67
C ALA A 484 -12.93 -0.74 16.13
N TYR A 485 -12.87 0.34 16.92
CA TYR A 485 -13.07 1.73 16.52
C TYR A 485 -11.73 2.47 16.62
N ILE A 486 -11.33 3.18 15.56
CA ILE A 486 -9.99 3.77 15.43
C ILE A 486 -10.12 5.26 15.12
N LYS A 487 -9.39 6.07 15.91
CA LYS A 487 -9.20 7.51 15.79
C LYS A 487 -7.72 7.83 15.69
N ALA A 488 -7.39 8.95 15.05
CA ALA A 488 -6.03 9.51 15.01
C ALA A 488 -5.44 9.65 16.42
N SER A 489 -4.11 9.64 16.52
CA SER A 489 -3.40 9.92 17.79
C SER A 489 -3.49 11.38 18.23
N ASN A 490 -3.86 12.28 17.32
CA ASN A 490 -3.86 13.73 17.44
C ASN A 490 -5.11 14.30 16.74
N THR A 491 -6.28 13.76 17.07
CA THR A 491 -7.54 14.16 16.47
C THR A 491 -7.79 15.68 16.53
N GLY A 492 -7.87 16.31 15.37
CA GLY A 492 -8.33 17.67 15.15
C GLY A 492 -9.67 17.73 14.42
N ALA A 493 -10.36 18.87 14.53
CA ALA A 493 -11.59 19.11 13.78
C ALA A 493 -11.23 19.47 12.33
N GLY A 494 -11.88 18.81 11.37
CA GLY A 494 -11.58 19.00 9.94
C GLY A 494 -10.40 18.17 9.41
N ASP A 495 -9.77 17.29 10.22
CA ASP A 495 -8.66 16.46 9.73
C ASP A 495 -9.11 15.39 8.70
N TYR A 496 -10.40 15.02 8.73
CA TYR A 496 -11.01 13.94 7.94
C TYR A 496 -10.25 12.61 8.02
N PHE A 497 -9.88 12.18 9.23
CA PHE A 497 -9.26 10.86 9.43
C PHE A 497 -10.16 9.75 8.87
N GLY A 498 -9.58 8.83 8.08
CA GLY A 498 -10.36 7.84 7.33
C GLY A 498 -10.74 8.30 5.93
N TRP A 499 -10.16 9.39 5.42
CA TRP A 499 -10.33 9.81 4.04
C TRP A 499 -9.99 8.68 3.05
N SER A 500 -8.88 8.00 3.30
CA SER A 500 -8.46 6.79 2.59
C SER A 500 -8.06 5.73 3.62
N VAL A 501 -8.38 4.47 3.35
CA VAL A 501 -7.95 3.34 4.17
C VAL A 501 -7.40 2.22 3.30
N ASP A 502 -6.38 1.51 3.78
CA ASP A 502 -5.92 0.27 3.17
C ASP A 502 -5.47 -0.76 4.21
N LEU A 503 -5.89 -2.01 4.01
CA LEU A 503 -5.47 -3.14 4.83
C LEU A 503 -4.39 -3.93 4.09
N SER A 504 -3.34 -4.29 4.81
CA SER A 504 -2.40 -5.32 4.34
C SER A 504 -3.13 -6.64 4.03
N SER A 505 -2.57 -7.47 3.16
CA SER A 505 -3.19 -8.74 2.76
C SER A 505 -3.46 -9.68 3.94
N SER A 506 -2.66 -9.58 5.01
CA SER A 506 -2.87 -10.34 6.26
C SER A 506 -4.05 -9.84 7.11
N GLY A 507 -4.51 -8.61 6.88
CA GLY A 507 -5.51 -7.93 7.71
C GLY A 507 -4.99 -7.45 9.07
N ASN A 508 -3.66 -7.44 9.29
CA ASN A 508 -3.06 -7.07 10.58
C ASN A 508 -2.38 -5.69 10.59
N THR A 509 -2.26 -5.04 9.44
CA THR A 509 -1.79 -3.65 9.33
C THR A 509 -2.82 -2.85 8.57
N LEU A 510 -3.16 -1.68 9.10
CA LEU A 510 -4.06 -0.70 8.53
C LEU A 510 -3.28 0.61 8.30
N ALA A 511 -3.38 1.16 7.08
CA ALA A 511 -3.01 2.53 6.78
C ALA A 511 -4.27 3.39 6.71
N VAL A 512 -4.19 4.62 7.25
CA VAL A 512 -5.29 5.59 7.22
C VAL A 512 -4.77 6.96 6.84
N GLY A 513 -5.40 7.61 5.86
CA GLY A 513 -5.13 9.01 5.51
C GLY A 513 -6.08 9.99 6.22
N ALA A 514 -5.54 11.15 6.60
CA ALA A 514 -6.25 12.32 7.11
C ALA A 514 -5.74 13.54 6.34
N ARG A 515 -6.34 13.80 5.17
CA ARG A 515 -5.71 14.67 4.17
C ARG A 515 -5.73 16.16 4.52
N GLU A 516 -6.54 16.59 5.48
CA GLU A 516 -6.58 17.99 5.93
C GLU A 516 -6.06 18.11 7.38
N GLU A 517 -5.22 17.18 7.83
CA GLU A 517 -4.50 17.35 9.10
C GLU A 517 -3.48 18.51 9.00
N ASP A 518 -3.39 19.32 10.05
CA ASP A 518 -2.84 20.68 9.99
C ASP A 518 -1.37 20.80 10.47
N SER A 519 -0.65 19.71 10.77
CA SER A 519 0.71 19.82 11.30
C SER A 519 1.79 20.14 10.26
N GLY A 520 2.74 21.02 10.60
CA GLY A 520 3.90 21.37 9.77
C GLY A 520 5.14 20.51 10.03
N THR A 521 5.03 19.48 10.87
CA THR A 521 6.15 18.61 11.21
C THR A 521 6.50 17.63 10.10
N LEU A 522 7.76 17.21 10.04
CA LEU A 522 8.27 16.33 8.99
C LEU A 522 8.46 14.89 9.47
N SER A 523 8.53 13.94 8.52
CA SER A 523 8.95 12.55 8.75
C SER A 523 7.99 11.72 9.61
N ILE A 524 8.51 10.63 10.19
CA ILE A 524 7.75 9.64 10.94
C ILE A 524 7.80 9.93 12.46
N ASN A 525 6.66 9.83 13.13
CA ASN A 525 6.48 9.98 14.58
C ASN A 525 7.02 11.30 15.15
N SER A 526 6.97 12.36 14.34
CA SER A 526 7.16 13.72 14.81
C SER A 526 5.98 14.15 15.71
N THR A 527 6.17 15.20 16.50
CA THR A 527 5.12 15.72 17.40
C THR A 527 4.26 16.73 16.63
N PRO A 528 2.96 16.45 16.40
CA PRO A 528 2.04 17.36 15.71
C PRO A 528 2.05 18.80 16.27
N ASP A 529 1.91 19.81 15.41
CA ASP A 529 2.08 21.22 15.78
C ASP A 529 1.11 22.24 15.15
N GLU A 530 0.09 21.80 14.40
CA GLU A 530 -0.89 22.67 13.70
C GLU A 530 -0.27 23.80 12.86
N GLY A 531 0.98 23.59 12.40
CA GLY A 531 1.80 24.61 11.76
C GLY A 531 1.58 24.78 10.25
N ALA A 532 0.87 23.87 9.58
CA ALA A 532 0.66 23.85 8.13
C ALA A 532 -0.75 23.34 7.79
N VAL A 533 -1.68 24.29 7.63
CA VAL A 533 -3.09 24.01 7.33
C VAL A 533 -3.25 23.11 6.11
N ASP A 534 -4.13 22.11 6.21
CA ASP A 534 -4.48 21.14 5.17
C ASP A 534 -3.27 20.42 4.56
N SER A 535 -2.17 20.30 5.30
CA SER A 535 -0.95 19.66 4.80
C SER A 535 -1.08 18.13 4.73
N GLY A 536 -1.93 17.57 5.59
CA GLY A 536 -2.36 16.18 5.59
C GLY A 536 -1.38 15.20 6.24
N ALA A 537 -1.90 14.08 6.73
CA ALA A 537 -1.15 13.04 7.42
C ALA A 537 -1.57 11.62 7.01
N ALA A 538 -0.71 10.64 7.27
CA ALA A 538 -1.05 9.23 7.22
C ALA A 538 -0.68 8.52 8.54
N TYR A 539 -1.40 7.46 8.85
CA TYR A 539 -1.27 6.73 10.12
C TYR A 539 -1.21 5.23 9.86
N ILE A 540 -0.38 4.53 10.64
CA ILE A 540 -0.33 3.06 10.66
C ILE A 540 -0.84 2.56 11.99
N TYR A 541 -1.76 1.59 11.93
CA TYR A 541 -2.19 0.78 13.07
C TYR A 541 -1.84 -0.67 12.81
N ARG A 542 -1.42 -1.38 13.86
CA ARG A 542 -1.12 -2.83 13.79
C ARG A 542 -1.99 -3.61 14.77
N TYR A 543 -2.43 -4.78 14.33
CA TYR A 543 -3.14 -5.77 15.13
C TYR A 543 -2.15 -6.76 15.71
N GLU A 544 -1.86 -6.60 17.00
CA GLU A 544 -0.87 -7.41 17.71
C GLU A 544 -1.47 -7.88 19.02
N ASN A 545 -1.19 -9.13 19.42
CA ASN A 545 -1.71 -9.72 20.66
C ASN A 545 -3.24 -9.59 20.82
N ALA A 546 -3.95 -9.71 19.70
CA ALA A 546 -5.41 -9.60 19.60
C ALA A 546 -6.00 -8.20 19.89
N ILE A 547 -5.19 -7.13 19.80
CA ILE A 547 -5.64 -5.74 19.93
C ILE A 547 -5.06 -4.88 18.80
N TRP A 548 -5.80 -3.87 18.36
CA TRP A 548 -5.29 -2.83 17.47
C TRP A 548 -4.57 -1.76 18.28
N ALA A 549 -3.44 -1.27 17.77
CA ALA A 549 -2.68 -0.18 18.38
C ALA A 549 -2.11 0.76 17.32
N HIS A 550 -2.04 2.05 17.66
CA HIS A 550 -1.32 3.04 16.86
C HIS A 550 0.16 2.66 16.81
N HIS A 551 0.73 2.69 15.61
CA HIS A 551 2.11 2.29 15.35
C HIS A 551 2.95 3.43 14.77
N ALA A 552 2.40 4.20 13.83
CA ALA A 552 3.12 5.35 13.27
C ALA A 552 2.20 6.49 12.83
N TYR A 553 2.67 7.71 13.02
CA TYR A 553 2.18 8.94 12.40
C TYR A 553 3.18 9.40 11.34
N LEU A 554 2.71 9.75 10.15
CA LEU A 554 3.55 9.96 8.96
C LEU A 554 3.25 11.32 8.33
N LYS A 555 4.32 12.07 8.06
CA LYS A 555 4.29 13.30 7.27
C LYS A 555 5.30 13.22 6.13
N SER A 556 5.03 13.97 5.06
CA SER A 556 5.98 14.13 3.96
C SER A 556 7.31 14.74 4.44
N PRO A 557 8.43 14.47 3.76
CA PRO A 557 9.72 15.11 4.06
C PRO A 557 9.75 16.61 3.69
N ASN A 558 8.73 17.09 2.96
CA ASN A 558 8.59 18.45 2.45
C ASN A 558 7.18 19.00 2.68
N THR A 559 6.64 18.84 3.90
CA THR A 559 5.28 19.25 4.25
C THR A 559 5.01 20.74 3.96
N GLY A 560 4.08 20.99 3.05
CA GLY A 560 3.52 22.30 2.72
C GLY A 560 2.04 22.39 3.08
N ALA A 561 1.56 23.60 3.32
CA ALA A 561 0.14 23.85 3.58
C ALA A 561 -0.68 23.60 2.30
N GLY A 562 -1.76 22.83 2.40
CA GLY A 562 -2.63 22.49 1.26
C GLY A 562 -2.16 21.30 0.42
N ASP A 563 -1.02 20.68 0.71
CA ASP A 563 -0.49 19.53 -0.08
C ASP A 563 -1.42 18.32 -0.09
N ASN A 564 -2.30 18.20 0.92
CA ASN A 564 -3.25 17.10 1.08
C ASN A 564 -2.59 15.70 1.14
N PHE A 565 -1.46 15.59 1.84
CA PHE A 565 -0.80 14.30 2.06
C PHE A 565 -1.73 13.31 2.77
N GLY A 566 -1.80 12.06 2.30
CA GLY A 566 -2.75 11.07 2.82
C GLY A 566 -4.08 11.02 2.06
N VAL A 567 -4.22 11.77 0.96
CA VAL A 567 -5.41 11.66 0.07
C VAL A 567 -5.63 10.23 -0.44
N SER A 568 -4.55 9.45 -0.58
CA SER A 568 -4.57 8.04 -0.95
C SER A 568 -3.42 7.33 -0.27
N VAL A 569 -3.69 6.14 0.25
CA VAL A 569 -2.72 5.25 0.89
C VAL A 569 -2.80 3.88 0.23
N SER A 570 -1.67 3.18 0.08
CA SER A 570 -1.64 1.79 -0.41
C SER A 570 -0.49 1.01 0.20
N LEU A 571 -0.79 -0.14 0.82
CA LEU A 571 0.15 -0.99 1.53
C LEU A 571 0.63 -2.16 0.67
N GLY A 572 1.89 -2.55 0.88
CA GLY A 572 2.38 -3.87 0.49
C GLY A 572 1.77 -4.98 1.37
N LYS A 573 1.92 -6.25 0.96
CA LYS A 573 1.22 -7.39 1.62
C LYS A 573 1.52 -7.54 3.11
N ASP A 574 2.73 -7.19 3.51
CA ASP A 574 3.25 -7.33 4.88
C ASP A 574 3.02 -6.06 5.71
N GLY A 575 2.57 -4.97 5.08
CA GLY A 575 2.36 -3.67 5.72
C GLY A 575 3.64 -2.93 6.09
N ASP A 576 4.79 -3.37 5.58
CA ASP A 576 6.11 -2.78 5.83
C ASP A 576 6.51 -1.71 4.80
N MET A 577 5.70 -1.56 3.76
CA MET A 577 5.88 -0.56 2.71
C MET A 577 4.55 0.11 2.42
N LEU A 578 4.58 1.43 2.28
CA LEU A 578 3.40 2.26 2.10
C LEU A 578 3.66 3.28 1.00
N ALA A 579 2.75 3.36 0.04
CA ALA A 579 2.62 4.50 -0.85
C ALA A 579 1.62 5.50 -0.28
N VAL A 580 1.95 6.79 -0.29
CA VAL A 580 1.06 7.89 0.09
C VAL A 580 1.06 8.97 -0.98
N GLY A 581 -0.13 9.42 -1.35
CA GLY A 581 -0.33 10.53 -2.28
C GLY A 581 -0.45 11.90 -1.61
N ALA A 582 -0.01 12.95 -2.29
CA ALA A 582 -0.24 14.36 -1.96
C ALA A 582 -0.52 15.14 -3.25
N PHE A 583 -1.76 15.08 -3.73
CA PHE A 583 -2.09 15.50 -5.08
C PHE A 583 -2.06 17.01 -5.32
N LEU A 584 -2.01 17.81 -4.25
CA LEU A 584 -1.90 19.26 -4.33
C LEU A 584 -0.50 19.76 -3.94
N GLU A 585 0.48 18.86 -3.82
CA GLU A 585 1.86 19.26 -3.59
C GLU A 585 2.39 20.13 -4.73
N ASP A 586 3.04 21.22 -4.35
CA ASP A 586 3.58 22.21 -5.27
C ASP A 586 5.03 21.84 -5.62
N SER A 587 5.27 21.35 -6.84
CA SER A 587 6.63 21.25 -7.39
C SER A 587 6.71 21.05 -8.88
N SER A 588 7.68 21.74 -9.51
CA SER A 588 8.05 21.62 -10.92
C SER A 588 9.12 20.55 -11.18
N THR A 589 9.65 19.90 -10.13
CA THR A 589 10.62 18.82 -10.30
C THR A 589 9.98 17.55 -10.84
N THR A 590 10.79 16.71 -11.47
CA THR A 590 10.32 15.50 -12.18
C THR A 590 11.08 14.25 -11.74
N GLY A 591 10.46 13.09 -11.94
CA GLY A 591 11.08 11.79 -11.70
C GLY A 591 11.17 11.40 -10.23
N VAL A 592 12.17 10.58 -9.90
CA VAL A 592 12.29 9.94 -8.58
C VAL A 592 13.44 10.55 -7.79
N GLY A 593 13.18 10.90 -6.53
CA GLY A 593 14.18 11.38 -5.59
C GLY A 593 14.74 12.77 -5.94
N SER A 594 13.98 13.58 -6.68
CA SER A 594 14.29 14.99 -6.87
C SER A 594 14.18 15.75 -5.55
N THR A 595 14.76 16.95 -5.51
CA THR A 595 14.56 17.88 -4.38
C THR A 595 13.35 18.75 -4.70
N PRO A 596 12.27 18.73 -3.90
CA PRO A 596 11.10 19.56 -4.13
C PRO A 596 11.44 21.05 -4.25
N ASP A 597 10.66 21.75 -5.07
CA ASP A 597 10.69 23.20 -5.25
C ASP A 597 9.24 23.69 -5.33
N GLU A 598 8.94 24.95 -5.03
CA GLU A 598 7.55 25.47 -5.10
C GLU A 598 7.21 25.99 -6.52
N GLY A 599 7.71 25.28 -7.56
CA GLY A 599 7.79 25.80 -8.93
C GLY A 599 6.53 25.62 -9.78
N ALA A 600 5.65 24.69 -9.43
CA ALA A 600 4.42 24.39 -10.17
C ALA A 600 3.32 23.98 -9.19
N SER A 601 2.24 24.76 -9.15
CA SER A 601 1.16 24.56 -8.17
C SER A 601 0.30 23.34 -8.49
N ASN A 602 -0.14 22.61 -7.46
CA ASN A 602 -1.02 21.44 -7.57
C ASN A 602 -0.52 20.37 -8.57
N ALA A 603 0.80 20.34 -8.78
CA ALA A 603 1.43 19.38 -9.67
C ALA A 603 1.32 17.96 -9.08
N GLY A 604 1.39 17.86 -7.75
CA GLY A 604 1.13 16.67 -6.96
C GLY A 604 2.32 15.72 -6.88
N ALA A 605 2.36 14.91 -5.82
CA ALA A 605 3.46 14.00 -5.52
C ALA A 605 2.98 12.65 -4.97
N ALA A 606 3.85 11.65 -5.04
CA ALA A 606 3.71 10.40 -4.30
C ALA A 606 4.96 10.13 -3.47
N TYR A 607 4.77 9.43 -2.35
CA TYR A 607 5.81 9.10 -1.40
C TYR A 607 5.79 7.62 -1.10
N ILE A 608 6.97 7.02 -1.02
CA ILE A 608 7.15 5.64 -0.56
C ILE A 608 7.84 5.66 0.79
N PHE A 609 7.15 5.11 1.79
CA PHE A 609 7.64 4.86 3.14
C PHE A 609 7.88 3.37 3.36
#